data_AF-A0A259FG12-F1
#
_entry.id   AF-A0A259FG12-F1
#
_cell.length_a   1.000
_cell.length_b   1.000
_cell.length_c   1.000
_cell.angle_alpha   90.00
_cell.angle_beta   90.00
_cell.angle_gamma   90.00
#
_symmetry.space_group_name_H-M   'P 1'
#
loop_
_entity.id
_entity.type
_entity.pdbx_description
1 polymer ?
#
loop_
_entity_poly.entity_id
_entity_poly.type
_entity_poly.pdbx_seq_one_letter_code
_entity_poly.pdbx_strand_id
1 'polypeptide(L)'
;RQWQELTYNKRYSSSYMDSLPDFVKLAEAFGHVGMRIEKKSDVEGALKEAIRLKDRTVFMDFQTDPEENVWPMVQAGKGITEMLLGSEDL
;
A
#
# COMPACT_ATOMS: atom_id res chain seq x y z
N ARG A 1 -1.60 6.68 -9.75
CA ARG A 1 -0.30 6.17 -10.26
C ARG A 1 -0.47 5.13 -11.37
N GLN A 2 -0.86 3.86 -11.11
CA GLN A 2 -0.95 2.77 -12.12
C GLN A 2 -1.57 3.19 -13.47
N TRP A 3 -2.77 3.77 -13.48
CA TRP A 3 -3.40 4.26 -14.72
C TRP A 3 -2.57 5.32 -15.48
N GLN A 4 -1.85 6.19 -14.77
CA GLN A 4 -0.96 7.18 -15.37
C GLN A 4 0.28 6.54 -16.00
N GLU A 5 0.73 5.40 -15.49
CA GLU A 5 1.78 4.61 -16.12
C GLU A 5 1.31 3.96 -17.41
N LEU A 6 0.17 3.26 -17.34
CA LEU A 6 -0.33 2.46 -18.45
C LEU A 6 -0.83 3.30 -19.63
N THR A 7 -1.41 4.48 -19.37
CA THR A 7 -2.15 5.24 -20.39
C THR A 7 -1.52 6.60 -20.69
N TYR A 8 -0.61 7.08 -19.83
CA TYR A 8 -0.08 8.44 -19.92
C TYR A 8 1.45 8.49 -19.85
N ASN A 9 2.13 7.42 -20.28
CA ASN A 9 3.60 7.35 -20.35
C ASN A 9 4.29 7.74 -19.03
N LYS A 10 3.75 7.27 -17.89
CA LYS A 10 4.27 7.59 -16.54
C LYS A 10 4.26 9.09 -16.22
N ARG A 11 3.40 9.89 -16.87
CA ARG A 11 3.21 11.29 -16.49
C ARG A 11 2.38 11.37 -15.22
N TYR A 12 3.05 11.32 -14.08
CA TYR A 12 2.41 11.44 -12.79
C TYR A 12 1.93 12.87 -12.53
N SER A 13 0.63 13.05 -12.37
CA SER A 13 0.02 14.34 -12.05
C SER A 13 -0.87 14.16 -10.84
N SER A 14 -0.50 14.82 -9.73
CA SER A 14 -1.23 14.80 -8.46
C SER A 14 -1.56 13.40 -7.91
N SER A 15 -0.70 12.42 -8.22
CA SER A 15 -0.86 11.00 -7.81
C SER A 15 -0.07 10.63 -6.55
N TYR A 16 0.78 11.53 -6.06
CA TYR A 16 1.53 11.36 -4.81
C TYR A 16 1.42 12.63 -3.99
N MET A 17 1.42 12.46 -2.66
CA MET A 17 1.43 13.57 -1.70
C MET A 17 2.74 13.48 -0.92
N ASP A 18 3.66 14.42 -1.16
CA ASP A 18 4.94 14.53 -0.44
C ASP A 18 4.77 14.79 1.07
N SER A 19 3.54 15.08 1.52
CA SER A 19 3.23 15.58 2.86
C SER A 19 2.47 14.57 3.72
N LEU A 20 2.84 13.29 3.70
CA LEU A 20 2.28 12.33 4.65
C LEU A 20 2.86 12.55 6.06
N PRO A 21 2.03 12.54 7.12
CA PRO A 21 2.52 12.66 8.49
C PRO A 21 3.21 11.37 8.94
N ASP A 22 3.98 11.43 10.03
CA ASP A 22 4.40 10.21 10.71
C ASP A 22 3.18 9.57 11.41
N PHE A 23 2.65 8.51 10.80
CA PHE A 23 1.47 7.82 11.32
C PHE A 23 1.69 7.11 12.66
N VAL A 24 2.92 6.68 12.96
CA VAL A 24 3.27 6.11 14.25
C VAL A 24 3.15 7.17 15.33
N LYS A 25 3.74 8.35 15.10
CA LYS A 25 3.63 9.49 16.03
C LYS A 25 2.22 9.99 16.18
N LEU A 26 1.43 9.98 15.10
CA LEU A 26 0.02 10.32 15.16
C LEU A 26 -0.75 9.37 16.09
N ALA A 27 -0.59 8.06 15.91
CA ALA A 27 -1.25 7.07 16.78
C ALA A 27 -0.82 7.20 18.25
N GLU A 28 0.47 7.41 18.51
CA GLU A 28 1.00 7.66 19.85
C GLU A 28 0.39 8.91 20.50
N ALA A 29 0.21 9.99 19.74
CA ALA A 29 -0.37 11.25 20.24
C ALA A 29 -1.84 11.10 20.70
N PHE A 30 -2.58 10.14 20.13
CA PHE A 30 -3.93 9.79 20.56
C PHE A 30 -3.95 8.73 21.69
N GLY A 31 -2.81 8.37 22.27
CA GLY A 31 -2.71 7.38 23.34
C GLY A 31 -2.75 5.92 22.85
N HIS A 32 -2.61 5.70 21.54
CA HIS A 32 -2.65 4.38 20.91
C HIS A 32 -1.26 3.88 20.53
N VAL A 33 -1.18 2.70 19.93
CA VAL A 33 0.09 2.08 19.54
C VAL A 33 0.28 2.27 18.04
N GLY A 34 1.43 2.83 17.64
CA GLY A 34 1.88 2.85 16.25
C GLY A 34 2.99 1.83 16.03
N MET A 35 2.95 1.11 14.91
CA MET A 35 3.99 0.17 14.49
C MET A 35 4.39 0.48 13.06
N ARG A 36 5.68 0.70 12.80
CA ARG A 36 6.21 0.80 11.44
C ARG A 36 6.85 -0.53 11.06
N ILE A 37 6.46 -1.07 9.90
CA ILE A 37 6.90 -2.36 9.39
C ILE A 37 7.58 -2.12 8.04
N GLU A 38 8.90 -2.27 7.99
CA GLU A 38 9.70 -1.95 6.80
C GLU A 38 10.15 -3.19 6.03
N LYS A 39 10.09 -4.37 6.64
CA LYS A 39 10.59 -5.62 6.05
C LYS A 39 9.55 -6.71 6.09
N LYS A 40 9.55 -7.54 5.05
CA LYS A 40 8.68 -8.72 4.93
C LYS A 40 8.85 -9.69 6.11
N SER A 41 10.06 -9.83 6.65
CA SER A 41 10.36 -10.68 7.82
C SER A 41 9.64 -10.25 9.09
N ASP A 42 9.28 -8.97 9.20
CA ASP A 42 8.79 -8.38 10.44
C ASP A 42 7.26 -8.47 10.54
N VAL A 43 6.59 -8.80 9.41
CA VAL A 43 5.13 -8.84 9.28
C VAL A 43 4.50 -9.80 10.28
N GLU A 44 4.98 -11.04 10.36
CA GLU A 44 4.38 -12.05 11.24
C GLU A 44 4.51 -11.66 12.72
N GLY A 45 5.68 -11.15 13.12
CA GLY A 45 5.93 -10.69 14.49
C GLY A 45 5.05 -9.49 14.85
N ALA A 46 4.98 -8.49 13.96
CA ALA A 46 4.17 -7.30 14.16
C ALA A 46 2.67 -7.63 14.26
N LEU A 47 2.16 -8.55 13.44
CA LEU A 47 0.76 -9.00 13.51
C LEU A 47 0.46 -9.70 14.84
N LYS A 48 1.34 -10.59 15.30
CA LYS A 48 1.17 -11.27 16.60
C LYS A 48 1.13 -10.26 17.75
N GLU A 49 2.01 -9.26 17.73
CA GLU A 49 2.04 -8.20 18.74
C GLU A 49 0.75 -7.36 18.69
N ALA A 50 0.34 -6.92 17.49
CA ALA A 50 -0.86 -6.13 17.30
C ALA A 50 -2.12 -6.85 17.81
N ILE A 51 -2.26 -8.15 17.50
CA ILE A 51 -3.40 -8.97 17.93
C ILE A 51 -3.39 -9.21 19.44
N ARG A 52 -2.22 -9.25 20.09
CA ARG A 52 -2.09 -9.47 21.53
C ARG A 52 -2.66 -8.31 22.36
N LEU A 53 -2.53 -7.09 21.85
CA LEU A 53 -3.06 -5.88 22.50
C LEU A 53 -4.59 -5.84 22.37
N LYS A 54 -5.31 -5.88 23.49
CA LYS A 54 -6.79 -5.96 23.52
C LYS A 54 -7.47 -4.68 24.00
N ASP A 55 -6.70 -3.78 24.58
CA ASP A 55 -7.15 -2.58 25.30
C ASP A 55 -6.82 -1.28 24.55
N ARG A 56 -6.12 -1.36 23.42
CA ARG A 56 -5.67 -0.19 22.65
C ARG A 56 -5.78 -0.46 21.15
N THR A 57 -6.13 0.58 20.39
CA THR A 57 -5.98 0.56 18.93
C THR A 57 -4.51 0.44 18.54
N VAL A 58 -4.23 -0.38 17.54
CA VAL A 58 -2.89 -0.53 16.94
C VAL A 58 -2.96 -0.05 15.50
N PHE A 59 -2.19 0.98 15.17
CA PHE A 59 -2.00 1.47 13.81
C PHE A 59 -0.73 0.84 13.23
N MET A 60 -0.88 0.04 12.17
CA MET A 60 0.24 -0.63 11.50
C MET A 60 0.55 0.07 10.17
N ASP A 61 1.68 0.75 10.12
CA ASP A 61 2.24 1.45 8.95
C ASP A 61 3.20 0.50 8.21
N PHE A 62 2.69 -0.20 7.20
CA PHE A 62 3.47 -1.10 6.35
C PHE A 62 4.08 -0.32 5.19
N GLN A 63 5.41 -0.31 5.10
CA GLN A 63 6.11 0.27 3.98
C GLN A 63 6.12 -0.75 2.83
N THR A 64 5.47 -0.38 1.73
CA THR A 64 5.39 -1.17 0.50
C THR A 64 6.15 -0.48 -0.63
N ASP A 65 6.50 -1.24 -1.66
CA ASP A 65 7.05 -0.65 -2.88
C ASP A 65 5.99 0.25 -3.54
N PRO A 66 6.26 1.55 -3.73
CA PRO A 66 5.30 2.47 -4.32
C PRO A 66 5.05 2.22 -5.81
N GLU A 67 5.95 1.52 -6.52
CA GLU A 67 5.85 1.28 -7.97
C GLU A 67 4.98 0.05 -8.31
N GLU A 68 4.68 -0.80 -7.34
CA GLU A 68 3.90 -2.03 -7.53
C GLU A 68 2.47 -1.76 -8.01
N ASN A 69 2.07 -2.48 -9.06
CA ASN A 69 0.78 -2.38 -9.74
C ASN A 69 -0.16 -3.53 -9.36
N VAL A 70 -1.48 -3.32 -9.47
CA VAL A 70 -2.48 -4.35 -9.17
C VAL A 70 -2.75 -5.20 -10.42
N TRP A 71 -2.61 -6.51 -10.27
CA TRP A 71 -2.84 -7.53 -11.31
C TRP A 71 -3.69 -8.70 -10.77
N PRO A 72 -4.42 -9.45 -11.61
CA PRO A 72 -4.65 -9.19 -13.04
C PRO A 72 -5.57 -7.97 -13.25
N MET A 73 -5.50 -7.36 -14.43
CA MET A 73 -6.31 -6.18 -14.77
C MET A 73 -7.01 -6.36 -16.11
N VAL A 74 -8.33 -6.11 -16.15
CA VAL A 74 -9.08 -5.94 -17.40
C VAL A 74 -9.06 -4.45 -17.76
N GLN A 75 -8.51 -4.11 -18.92
CA GLN A 75 -8.50 -2.72 -19.38
C GLN A 75 -9.92 -2.24 -19.75
N ALA A 76 -10.14 -0.92 -19.66
CA ALA A 76 -11.43 -0.34 -20.04
C ALA A 76 -11.77 -0.69 -21.50
N GLY A 77 -12.97 -1.22 -21.72
CA GLY A 77 -13.44 -1.63 -23.05
C GLY A 77 -13.00 -3.04 -23.49
N LYS A 78 -12.30 -3.80 -22.64
CA LYS A 78 -11.91 -5.19 -22.90
C LYS A 78 -12.84 -6.21 -22.25
N GLY A 79 -12.89 -7.42 -22.83
CA GLY A 79 -13.62 -8.54 -22.25
C GLY A 79 -12.93 -9.10 -21.01
N ILE A 80 -13.69 -9.75 -20.13
CA ILE A 80 -13.14 -10.38 -18.91
C ILE A 80 -12.11 -11.49 -19.21
N THR A 81 -12.12 -12.03 -20.43
CA THR A 81 -11.15 -13.01 -20.92
C THR A 81 -9.87 -12.39 -21.47
N GLU A 82 -9.80 -11.06 -21.61
CA GLU A 82 -8.65 -10.30 -22.13
C GLU A 82 -7.90 -9.60 -20.96
N MET A 83 -7.60 -10.34 -19.90
CA MET A 83 -6.85 -9.82 -18.76
C MET A 83 -5.36 -9.69 -19.07
N LEU A 84 -4.77 -8.63 -18.57
CA LEU A 84 -3.32 -8.53 -18.35
C LEU A 84 -3.01 -9.24 -17.02
N LEU A 85 -2.14 -10.25 -17.04
CA LEU A 85 -1.77 -11.06 -15.89
C LEU A 85 -0.60 -10.47 -15.10
N GLY A 86 0.25 -9.69 -15.77
CA GLY A 86 1.38 -9.01 -15.15
C GLY A 86 1.92 -7.86 -15.98
N SER A 87 3.01 -7.25 -15.51
CA SER A 87 3.69 -6.15 -16.22
C SER A 87 4.29 -6.57 -17.57
N GLU A 88 4.57 -7.87 -17.73
CA GLU A 88 5.08 -8.51 -18.93
C GLU A 88 4.09 -8.53 -20.10
N ASP A 89 2.79 -8.32 -19.82
CA ASP A 89 1.75 -8.28 -20.84
C ASP A 89 1.50 -6.87 -21.42
N LEU A 90 2.28 -5.86 -20.98
CA LEU A 90 2.17 -4.44 -21.37
C LEU A 90 2.94 -4.05 -22.62
#